data_AF-A0A2E4S611-F1
#
_entry.id   AF-A0A2E4S611-F1
#
_cell.length_a   1.000
_cell.length_b   1.000
_cell.length_c   1.000
_cell.angle_alpha   90.00
_cell.angle_beta   90.00
_cell.angle_gamma   90.00
#
_symmetry.space_group_name_H-M   'P 1'
#
loop_
_entity.id
_entity.type
_entity.pdbx_description
1 polymer ?
#
loop_
_entity_poly.entity_id
_entity_poly.type
_entity_poly.pdbx_seq_one_letter_code
_entity_poly.pdbx_strand_id
1 'polypeptide(L)'
;MTTELSPRTFLQSIESMAAEAPEEGFTLREIFDRLHERAFGAALFILALPCCIPFLYGVPQVVSLPMMVLAGQMAMGRREPWLPEKFASRKIDRKGLTRTAKGGRKWFGWLEKIARPRLTFLMAPVGERVIGLFMVFFCASILVPLPSTNTVPGIGVAIVAFGLMARDGILVILGSVIGTAWIATLIALVALGVRTVSG
;
A
#
# COMPACT_ATOMS: atom_id res chain seq x y z
N MET A 1 -30.42 -13.92 16.34
CA MET A 1 -29.15 -13.46 16.95
C MET A 1 -28.23 -12.99 15.84
N THR A 2 -28.33 -11.71 15.49
CA THR A 2 -27.41 -11.05 14.56
C THR A 2 -26.13 -10.77 15.33
N THR A 3 -25.11 -11.59 15.13
CA THR A 3 -23.77 -11.31 15.63
C THR A 3 -23.28 -10.07 14.87
N GLU A 4 -23.48 -8.90 15.47
CA GLU A 4 -22.84 -7.64 15.06
C GLU A 4 -21.33 -7.86 15.09
N LEU A 5 -20.78 -8.34 13.96
CA LEU A 5 -19.35 -8.51 13.76
C LEU A 5 -18.75 -7.11 13.77
N SER A 6 -18.16 -6.72 14.91
CA SER A 6 -17.28 -5.56 14.99
C SER A 6 -16.37 -5.54 13.76
N PRO A 7 -16.18 -4.39 13.08
CA PRO A 7 -15.36 -4.32 11.88
C PRO A 7 -13.99 -4.93 12.15
N ARG A 8 -13.71 -6.11 11.56
CA ARG A 8 -12.44 -6.80 11.78
C ARG A 8 -11.31 -5.90 11.29
N THR A 9 -10.21 -5.82 12.01
CA THR A 9 -9.00 -5.14 11.52
C THR A 9 -8.39 -5.93 10.35
N PHE A 10 -7.43 -5.34 9.62
CA PHE A 10 -6.80 -6.04 8.50
C PHE A 10 -6.15 -7.36 8.93
N LEU A 11 -5.45 -7.36 10.07
CA LEU A 11 -4.77 -8.55 10.54
C LEU A 11 -5.75 -9.60 11.06
N GLN A 12 -6.84 -9.19 11.72
CA GLN A 12 -7.91 -10.09 12.12
C GLN A 12 -8.55 -10.78 10.89
N SER A 13 -8.69 -10.07 9.77
CA SER A 13 -9.12 -10.68 8.51
C SER A 13 -8.13 -11.77 8.06
N ILE A 14 -6.82 -11.51 8.08
CA ILE A 14 -5.81 -12.53 7.73
C ILE A 14 -5.80 -13.70 8.71
N GLU A 15 -5.86 -13.44 10.02
CA GLU A 15 -5.90 -14.47 11.06
C GLU A 15 -7.15 -15.37 10.90
N SER A 16 -8.31 -14.77 10.62
CA SER A 16 -9.54 -15.54 10.35
C SER A 16 -9.44 -16.37 9.07
N MET A 17 -8.85 -15.81 7.99
CA MET A 17 -8.60 -16.56 6.77
C MET A 17 -7.63 -17.73 7.02
N ALA A 18 -6.59 -17.55 7.83
CA ALA A 18 -5.66 -18.62 8.17
C ALA A 18 -6.32 -19.74 9.01
N ALA A 19 -7.26 -19.38 9.89
CA ALA A 19 -8.01 -20.34 10.70
C ALA A 19 -9.03 -21.14 9.87
N GLU A 20 -9.67 -20.50 8.90
CA GLU A 20 -10.71 -21.10 8.04
C GLU A 20 -10.14 -21.76 6.77
N ALA A 21 -8.89 -21.48 6.39
CA ALA A 21 -8.26 -22.00 5.17
C ALA A 21 -8.20 -23.53 5.17
N PRO A 22 -8.46 -24.24 4.06
CA PRO A 22 -8.17 -25.66 3.93
C PRO A 22 -6.65 -25.93 3.95
N GLU A 23 -6.22 -27.20 4.06
CA GLU A 23 -4.79 -27.58 4.07
C GLU A 23 -4.01 -26.98 2.88
N GLU A 24 -4.58 -27.09 1.67
CA GLU A 24 -4.04 -26.52 0.43
C GLU A 24 -4.00 -24.98 0.42
N GLY A 25 -4.69 -24.34 1.35
CA GLY A 25 -4.78 -22.90 1.51
C GLY A 25 -5.65 -22.20 0.46
N PHE A 26 -5.34 -20.93 0.18
CA PHE A 26 -6.07 -20.09 -0.77
C PHE A 26 -5.16 -19.57 -1.87
N THR A 27 -5.72 -19.39 -3.06
CA THR A 27 -5.09 -18.64 -4.15
C THR A 27 -4.95 -17.15 -3.79
N LEU A 28 -4.01 -16.45 -4.42
CA LEU A 28 -3.87 -15.00 -4.24
C LEU A 28 -5.15 -14.25 -4.64
N ARG A 29 -5.86 -14.71 -5.69
CA ARG A 29 -7.17 -14.16 -6.07
C ARG A 29 -8.15 -14.27 -4.91
N GLU A 30 -8.34 -15.47 -4.40
CA GLU A 30 -9.23 -15.73 -3.27
C GLU A 30 -8.89 -14.96 -1.99
N ILE A 31 -7.60 -14.70 -1.74
CA ILE A 31 -7.17 -13.86 -0.61
C ILE A 31 -7.56 -12.41 -0.86
N PHE A 32 -7.30 -11.90 -2.06
CA PHE A 32 -7.60 -10.52 -2.43
C PHE A 32 -9.11 -10.24 -2.48
N ASP A 33 -9.90 -11.17 -3.03
CA ASP A 33 -11.35 -11.09 -3.08
C ASP A 33 -11.95 -11.00 -1.67
N ARG A 34 -11.35 -11.68 -0.68
CA ARG A 34 -11.78 -11.57 0.74
C ARG A 34 -11.34 -10.28 1.43
N LEU A 35 -10.33 -9.60 0.91
CA LEU A 35 -9.86 -8.31 1.43
C LEU A 35 -10.70 -7.13 0.91
N HIS A 36 -11.44 -7.31 -0.18
CA HIS A 36 -12.31 -6.30 -0.80
C HIS A 36 -11.60 -4.94 -0.95
N GLU A 37 -12.20 -3.86 -0.42
CA GLU A 37 -11.68 -2.49 -0.48
C GLU A 37 -10.28 -2.34 0.17
N ARG A 38 -9.82 -3.32 0.98
CA ARG A 38 -8.47 -3.31 1.57
C ARG A 38 -7.39 -3.90 0.67
N ALA A 39 -7.78 -4.54 -0.44
CA ALA A 39 -6.86 -5.24 -1.32
C ALA A 39 -5.84 -4.30 -1.99
N PHE A 40 -6.26 -3.09 -2.39
CA PHE A 40 -5.33 -2.07 -2.91
C PHE A 40 -4.28 -1.68 -1.89
N GLY A 41 -4.71 -1.35 -0.67
CA GLY A 41 -3.81 -1.01 0.42
C GLY A 41 -2.82 -2.14 0.72
N ALA A 42 -3.30 -3.39 0.79
CA ALA A 42 -2.45 -4.56 1.05
C ALA A 42 -1.39 -4.77 -0.04
N ALA A 43 -1.78 -4.70 -1.31
CA ALA A 43 -0.87 -4.86 -2.44
C ALA A 43 0.19 -3.76 -2.49
N LEU A 44 -0.26 -2.50 -2.38
CA LEU A 44 0.62 -1.34 -2.38
C LEU A 44 1.57 -1.39 -1.19
N PHE A 45 1.11 -1.77 0.00
CA PHE A 45 1.93 -1.87 1.19
C PHE A 45 3.05 -2.90 1.01
N ILE A 46 2.71 -4.12 0.58
CA ILE A 46 3.69 -5.18 0.35
C ILE A 46 4.74 -4.75 -0.68
N LEU A 47 4.33 -4.09 -1.77
CA LEU A 47 5.25 -3.60 -2.79
C LEU A 47 6.06 -2.38 -2.32
N ALA A 48 5.54 -1.58 -1.40
CA ALA A 48 6.25 -0.41 -0.86
C ALA A 48 7.37 -0.78 0.13
N LEU A 49 7.29 -1.94 0.79
CA LEU A 49 8.26 -2.33 1.81
C LEU A 49 9.72 -2.36 1.31
N PRO A 50 10.05 -2.96 0.14
CA PRO A 50 11.40 -2.86 -0.42
C PRO A 50 11.84 -1.42 -0.69
N CYS A 51 10.93 -0.54 -1.10
CA CYS A 51 11.22 0.88 -1.37
C CYS A 51 11.59 1.66 -0.11
N CYS A 52 11.24 1.17 1.08
CA CYS A 52 11.59 1.79 2.36
C CYS A 52 13.03 1.50 2.81
N ILE A 53 13.74 0.59 2.13
CA ILE A 53 15.11 0.21 2.50
C ILE A 53 16.08 1.28 1.94
N PRO A 54 16.83 1.99 2.79
CA PRO A 54 17.80 2.97 2.33
C PRO A 54 18.93 2.27 1.55
N PHE A 55 19.47 2.97 0.54
CA PHE A 55 20.55 2.47 -0.32
C PHE A 55 20.21 1.22 -1.16
N LEU A 56 18.92 0.87 -1.29
CA LEU A 56 18.49 -0.18 -2.21
C LEU A 56 18.35 0.39 -3.62
N TYR A 57 19.23 -0.05 -4.54
CA TYR A 57 19.26 0.43 -5.93
C TYR A 57 18.55 -0.53 -6.88
N GLY A 58 17.87 0.00 -7.90
CA GLY A 58 17.22 -0.75 -8.97
C GLY A 58 15.91 -1.43 -8.58
N VAL A 59 15.84 -2.05 -7.39
CA VAL A 59 14.63 -2.71 -6.90
C VAL A 59 13.45 -1.73 -6.75
N PRO A 60 13.59 -0.56 -6.10
CA PRO A 60 12.47 0.37 -5.96
C PRO A 60 11.89 0.81 -7.31
N GLN A 61 12.72 0.98 -8.34
CA GLN A 61 12.30 1.38 -9.68
C GLN A 61 11.46 0.29 -10.35
N VAL A 62 11.94 -0.96 -10.31
CA VAL A 62 11.18 -2.10 -10.87
C VAL A 62 9.86 -2.31 -10.13
N VAL A 63 9.88 -2.18 -8.80
CA VAL A 63 8.70 -2.40 -7.96
C VAL A 63 7.71 -1.23 -8.03
N SER A 64 8.18 -0.01 -8.31
CA SER A 64 7.33 1.17 -8.48
C SER A 64 6.41 1.06 -9.69
N LEU A 65 6.78 0.31 -10.74
CA LEU A 65 5.96 0.13 -11.93
C LEU A 65 4.62 -0.58 -11.64
N PRO A 66 4.58 -1.79 -11.05
CA PRO A 66 3.31 -2.41 -10.68
C PRO A 66 2.57 -1.59 -9.60
N MET A 67 3.27 -0.92 -8.68
CA MET A 67 2.62 -0.01 -7.73
C MET A 67 1.90 1.15 -8.44
N MET A 68 2.53 1.75 -9.44
CA MET A 68 1.95 2.84 -10.23
C MET A 68 0.73 2.36 -11.01
N VAL A 69 0.75 1.13 -11.55
CA VAL A 69 -0.42 0.51 -12.19
C VAL A 69 -1.57 0.32 -11.20
N LEU A 70 -1.29 -0.19 -10.00
CA LEU A 70 -2.29 -0.37 -8.94
C LEU A 70 -2.86 0.98 -8.49
N ALA A 71 -2.00 1.98 -8.25
CA ALA A 71 -2.42 3.33 -7.90
C ALA A 71 -3.29 3.97 -9.01
N GLY A 72 -2.93 3.76 -10.28
CA GLY A 72 -3.71 4.20 -11.43
C GLY A 72 -5.08 3.54 -11.52
N GLN A 73 -5.17 2.23 -11.24
CA GLN A 73 -6.46 1.53 -11.15
C GLN A 73 -7.35 2.11 -10.05
N MET A 74 -6.77 2.41 -8.89
CA MET A 74 -7.47 3.06 -7.79
C MET A 74 -7.94 4.47 -8.19
N ALA A 75 -7.09 5.25 -8.88
CA ALA A 75 -7.43 6.57 -9.43
C ALA A 75 -8.58 6.51 -10.44
N MET A 76 -8.67 5.45 -11.24
CA MET A 76 -9.77 5.18 -12.17
C MET A 76 -11.05 4.69 -11.46
N GLY A 77 -11.03 4.48 -10.15
CA GLY A 77 -12.19 4.07 -9.35
C GLY A 77 -12.49 2.57 -9.39
N ARG A 78 -11.49 1.74 -9.70
CA ARG A 78 -11.61 0.28 -9.51
C ARG A 78 -11.75 0.01 -8.00
N ARG A 79 -12.63 -0.93 -7.62
CA ARG A 79 -12.85 -1.32 -6.21
C ARG A 79 -11.81 -2.32 -5.69
N GLU A 80 -11.28 -3.14 -6.59
CA GLU A 80 -10.30 -4.18 -6.28
C GLU A 80 -9.17 -4.15 -7.33
N PRO A 81 -7.92 -4.44 -6.93
CA PRO A 81 -6.79 -4.44 -7.82
C PRO A 81 -6.86 -5.63 -8.79
N TRP A 82 -6.57 -5.38 -10.06
CA TRP A 82 -6.42 -6.43 -11.04
C TRP A 82 -5.08 -7.16 -10.84
N LEU A 83 -5.15 -8.47 -10.60
CA LEU A 83 -3.99 -9.35 -10.52
C LEU A 83 -3.79 -10.08 -11.86
N PRO A 84 -2.56 -10.09 -12.42
CA PRO A 84 -2.25 -10.94 -13.57
C PRO A 84 -2.50 -12.41 -13.24
N GLU A 85 -3.00 -13.20 -14.20
CA GLU A 85 -3.41 -14.59 -13.96
C GLU A 85 -2.32 -15.47 -13.34
N LYS A 86 -1.06 -15.26 -13.74
CA LYS A 86 0.11 -15.96 -13.18
C LYS A 86 0.30 -15.74 -11.68
N PHE A 87 -0.10 -14.59 -11.15
CA PHE A 87 -0.06 -14.31 -9.72
C PHE A 87 -1.37 -14.75 -9.07
N ALA A 88 -2.50 -14.44 -9.69
CA ALA A 88 -3.83 -14.77 -9.18
C ALA A 88 -4.00 -16.26 -8.83
N SER A 89 -3.40 -17.16 -9.62
CA SER A 89 -3.47 -18.62 -9.42
C SER A 89 -2.47 -19.18 -8.41
N ARG A 90 -1.52 -18.38 -7.89
CA ARG A 90 -0.56 -18.87 -6.89
C ARG A 90 -1.29 -19.18 -5.59
N LYS A 91 -1.12 -20.40 -5.09
CA LYS A 91 -1.64 -20.82 -3.78
C LYS A 91 -0.66 -20.48 -2.66
N ILE A 92 -1.19 -19.99 -1.55
CA ILE A 92 -0.51 -19.93 -0.26
C ILE A 92 -1.18 -20.95 0.63
N ASP A 93 -0.43 -21.98 1.03
CA ASP A 93 -0.89 -23.05 1.92
C ASP A 93 -1.30 -22.50 3.31
N ARG A 94 -2.07 -23.28 4.07
CA ARG A 94 -2.51 -22.90 5.43
C ARG A 94 -1.31 -22.52 6.32
N LYS A 95 -0.20 -23.24 6.20
CA LYS A 95 1.02 -22.99 6.98
C LYS A 95 1.65 -21.64 6.61
N GLY A 96 1.74 -21.31 5.33
CA GLY A 96 2.17 -20.02 4.82
C GLY A 96 1.28 -18.88 5.28
N LEU A 97 -0.05 -19.03 5.16
CA LEU A 97 -1.03 -18.06 5.66
C LEU A 97 -0.88 -17.81 7.16
N THR A 98 -0.75 -18.88 7.95
CA THR A 98 -0.54 -18.80 9.40
C THR A 98 0.78 -18.09 9.74
N ARG A 99 1.85 -18.35 8.98
CA ARG A 99 3.15 -17.70 9.17
C ARG A 99 3.08 -16.21 8.84
N THR A 100 2.41 -15.86 7.75
CA THR A 100 2.16 -14.46 7.35
C THR A 100 1.32 -13.74 8.40
N ALA A 101 0.26 -14.37 8.91
CA ALA A 101 -0.56 -13.82 9.99
C ALA A 101 0.26 -13.56 11.26
N LYS A 102 1.02 -14.55 11.73
CA LYS A 102 1.88 -14.42 12.92
C LYS A 102 2.99 -13.36 12.73
N GLY A 103 3.61 -13.32 11.55
CA GLY A 103 4.60 -12.31 11.19
C GLY A 103 4.00 -10.92 11.18
N GLY A 104 2.87 -10.74 10.50
CA GLY A 104 2.11 -9.49 10.49
C GLY A 104 1.74 -9.03 11.89
N ARG A 105 1.28 -9.93 12.77
CA ARG A 105 1.01 -9.63 14.18
C ARG A 105 2.22 -9.17 14.95
N LYS A 106 3.36 -9.85 14.76
CA LYS A 106 4.60 -9.51 15.44
C LYS A 106 5.11 -8.11 15.05
N TRP A 107 5.12 -7.80 13.76
CA TRP A 107 5.70 -6.56 13.24
C TRP A 107 4.72 -5.39 13.24
N PHE A 108 3.43 -5.64 13.04
CA PHE A 108 2.42 -4.60 12.80
C PHE A 108 1.23 -4.66 13.77
N GLY A 109 1.19 -5.61 14.71
CA GLY A 109 0.10 -5.68 15.70
C GLY A 109 0.02 -4.46 16.62
N TRP A 110 1.12 -3.71 16.78
CA TRP A 110 1.10 -2.42 17.48
C TRP A 110 0.41 -1.34 16.66
N LEU A 111 0.54 -1.37 15.33
CA LEU A 111 -0.13 -0.43 14.44
C LEU A 111 -1.65 -0.60 14.48
N GLU A 112 -2.17 -1.82 14.69
CA GLU A 112 -3.63 -2.00 14.86
C GLU A 112 -4.20 -1.34 16.11
N LYS A 113 -3.39 -1.15 17.15
CA LYS A 113 -3.82 -0.44 18.36
C LYS A 113 -3.89 1.07 18.12
N ILE A 114 -3.06 1.57 17.20
CA ILE A 114 -2.97 2.99 16.85
C ILE A 114 -3.99 3.34 15.77
N ALA A 115 -4.04 2.52 14.73
CA ALA A 115 -4.89 2.70 13.57
C ALA A 115 -6.33 2.43 13.95
N ARG A 116 -7.18 3.45 13.78
CA ARG A 116 -8.62 3.34 14.01
C ARG A 116 -9.34 3.85 12.77
N PRO A 117 -10.57 3.38 12.49
CA PRO A 117 -11.35 3.87 11.36
C PRO A 117 -11.76 5.34 11.59
N ARG A 118 -10.86 6.27 11.31
CA ARG A 118 -10.99 7.71 11.47
C ARG A 118 -11.07 8.35 10.09
N LEU A 119 -11.85 9.42 9.94
CA LEU A 119 -12.00 10.14 8.67
C LEU A 119 -12.33 9.20 7.50
N THR A 120 -13.19 8.21 7.73
CA THR A 120 -13.52 7.16 6.74
C THR A 120 -14.15 7.71 5.46
N PHE A 121 -14.65 8.96 5.46
CA PHE A 121 -15.10 9.66 4.26
C PHE A 121 -13.98 9.84 3.23
N LEU A 122 -12.71 9.87 3.64
CA LEU A 122 -11.57 9.89 2.72
C LEU A 122 -11.42 8.57 1.95
N MET A 123 -12.04 7.49 2.45
CA MET A 123 -12.10 6.19 1.79
C MET A 123 -13.42 6.00 1.03
N ALA A 124 -14.20 7.07 0.84
CA ALA A 124 -15.31 7.05 -0.10
C ALA A 124 -14.77 6.97 -1.54
N PRO A 125 -15.58 6.55 -2.53
CA PRO A 125 -15.11 6.35 -3.90
C PRO A 125 -14.37 7.53 -4.53
N VAL A 126 -14.74 8.76 -4.18
CA VAL A 126 -14.04 9.97 -4.66
C VAL A 126 -12.69 10.14 -3.96
N GLY A 127 -12.64 9.93 -2.63
CA GLY A 127 -11.42 10.04 -1.85
C GLY A 127 -10.39 9.00 -2.25
N GLU A 128 -10.79 7.73 -2.45
CA GLU A 128 -9.90 6.68 -2.96
C GLU A 128 -9.29 7.03 -4.33
N ARG A 129 -10.07 7.63 -5.23
CA ARG A 129 -9.56 8.08 -6.54
C ARG A 129 -8.50 9.17 -6.39
N VAL A 130 -8.75 10.14 -5.51
CA VAL A 130 -7.79 11.23 -5.22
C VAL A 130 -6.51 10.68 -4.59
N ILE A 131 -6.64 9.75 -3.63
CA ILE A 131 -5.49 9.07 -3.02
C ILE A 131 -4.72 8.30 -4.09
N GLY A 132 -5.42 7.59 -4.98
CA GLY A 132 -4.81 6.87 -6.10
C GLY A 132 -3.99 7.79 -7.00
N LEU A 133 -4.51 8.98 -7.31
CA LEU A 133 -3.79 9.98 -8.09
C LEU A 133 -2.51 10.45 -7.39
N PHE A 134 -2.55 10.75 -6.09
CA PHE A 134 -1.34 11.08 -5.32
C PHE A 134 -0.33 9.94 -5.32
N MET A 135 -0.79 8.71 -5.13
CA MET A 135 0.08 7.53 -5.14
C MET A 135 0.73 7.29 -6.52
N VAL A 136 0.05 7.61 -7.63
CA VAL A 136 0.68 7.60 -8.97
C VAL A 136 1.87 8.55 -9.00
N PHE A 137 1.71 9.78 -8.51
CA PHE A 137 2.83 10.74 -8.46
C PHE A 137 3.96 10.28 -7.54
N PHE A 138 3.65 9.70 -6.38
CA PHE A 138 4.67 9.15 -5.50
C PHE A 138 5.44 8.01 -6.17
N CYS A 139 4.75 7.10 -6.86
CA CYS A 139 5.40 6.02 -7.61
C CYS A 139 6.24 6.55 -8.77
N ALA A 140 5.74 7.56 -9.50
CA ALA A 140 6.50 8.23 -10.55
C ALA A 140 7.79 8.88 -10.01
N SER A 141 7.74 9.46 -8.81
CA SER A 141 8.94 10.02 -8.17
C SER A 141 9.99 8.97 -7.80
N ILE A 142 9.57 7.74 -7.46
CA ILE A 142 10.48 6.60 -7.18
C ILE A 142 11.14 6.09 -8.47
N LEU A 143 10.44 6.20 -9.60
CA LEU A 143 10.95 5.74 -10.90
C LEU A 143 12.16 6.57 -11.35
N VAL A 144 12.22 7.84 -10.96
CA VAL A 144 13.38 8.70 -11.23
C VAL A 144 14.57 8.17 -10.42
N PRO A 145 15.65 7.69 -11.08
CA PRO A 145 16.78 7.10 -10.38
C PRO A 145 17.67 8.21 -9.81
N LEU A 146 17.26 8.77 -8.68
CA LEU A 146 18.08 9.66 -7.88
C LEU A 146 18.64 8.88 -6.68
N PRO A 147 19.93 9.05 -6.35
CA PRO A 147 20.53 8.38 -5.20
C PRO A 147 19.92 8.91 -3.90
N SER A 148 19.58 8.02 -2.97
CA SER A 148 19.06 8.35 -1.62
C SER A 148 17.71 9.06 -1.56
N THR A 149 17.03 9.28 -2.69
CA THR A 149 15.74 9.99 -2.77
C THR A 149 14.52 9.09 -2.68
N ASN A 150 14.66 7.80 -2.97
CA ASN A 150 13.51 6.91 -3.20
C ASN A 150 12.90 6.37 -1.89
N THR A 151 13.64 6.46 -0.79
CA THR A 151 13.20 5.98 0.52
C THR A 151 12.06 6.82 1.09
N VAL A 152 12.15 8.15 0.99
CA VAL A 152 11.11 9.05 1.50
C VAL A 152 9.74 8.85 0.82
N PRO A 153 9.62 8.86 -0.53
CA PRO A 153 8.37 8.58 -1.20
C PRO A 153 7.93 7.13 -0.99
N GLY A 154 8.87 6.17 -0.89
CA GLY A 154 8.57 4.78 -0.53
C GLY A 154 7.88 4.66 0.84
N ILE A 155 8.39 5.38 1.85
CA ILE A 155 7.79 5.47 3.18
C ILE A 155 6.41 6.14 3.12
N GLY A 156 6.29 7.24 2.38
CA GLY A 156 5.00 7.92 2.18
C GLY A 156 3.95 6.96 1.60
N VAL A 157 4.31 6.21 0.56
CA VAL A 157 3.44 5.18 -0.04
C VAL A 157 3.11 4.08 0.96
N ALA A 158 4.08 3.56 1.72
CA ALA A 158 3.82 2.54 2.73
C ALA A 158 2.84 3.03 3.81
N ILE A 159 2.99 4.27 4.29
CA ILE A 159 2.08 4.86 5.27
C ILE A 159 0.66 5.03 4.70
N VAL A 160 0.53 5.56 3.48
CA VAL A 160 -0.78 5.68 2.81
C VAL A 160 -1.42 4.31 2.61
N ALA A 161 -0.67 3.34 2.09
CA ALA A 161 -1.15 1.99 1.84
C ALA A 161 -1.60 1.29 3.14
N PHE A 162 -0.85 1.47 4.22
CA PHE A 162 -1.24 0.98 5.53
C PHE A 162 -2.51 1.68 6.06
N GLY A 163 -2.63 3.00 5.87
CA GLY A 163 -3.83 3.77 6.19
C GLY A 163 -5.06 3.25 5.44
N LEU A 164 -4.93 2.91 4.16
CA LEU A 164 -5.99 2.28 3.37
C LEU A 164 -6.38 0.90 3.92
N MET A 165 -5.41 0.05 4.27
CA MET A 165 -5.67 -1.27 4.87
C MET A 165 -6.43 -1.17 6.20
N ALA A 166 -6.02 -0.21 7.04
CA ALA A 166 -6.62 0.03 8.35
C ALA A 166 -7.87 0.92 8.31
N ARG A 167 -8.22 1.46 7.14
CA ARG A 167 -9.24 2.51 6.95
C ARG A 167 -9.03 3.73 7.87
N ASP A 168 -7.78 4.07 8.13
CA ASP A 168 -7.41 5.22 8.95
C ASP A 168 -7.01 6.40 8.06
N GLY A 169 -7.91 7.38 7.93
CA GLY A 169 -7.69 8.56 7.13
C GLY A 169 -6.64 9.52 7.67
N ILE A 170 -6.30 9.47 8.96
CA ILE A 170 -5.18 10.27 9.49
C ILE A 170 -3.86 9.72 8.95
N LEU A 171 -3.70 8.40 8.90
CA LEU A 171 -2.51 7.77 8.32
C LEU A 171 -2.40 8.07 6.83
N VAL A 172 -3.52 8.03 6.09
CA VAL A 172 -3.54 8.44 4.67
C VAL A 172 -3.11 9.89 4.50
N ILE A 173 -3.63 10.82 5.30
CA ILE A 173 -3.22 12.23 5.24
C ILE A 173 -1.73 12.37 5.55
N LEU A 174 -1.25 11.75 6.63
CA LEU A 174 0.14 11.84 7.05
C LEU A 174 1.10 11.36 5.95
N GLY A 175 0.82 10.18 5.39
CA GLY A 175 1.61 9.65 4.28
C GLY A 175 1.53 10.52 3.03
N SER A 176 0.36 11.10 2.75
CA SER A 176 0.16 12.01 1.61
C SER A 176 0.92 13.33 1.78
N VAL A 177 0.96 13.88 2.99
CA VAL A 177 1.74 15.09 3.32
C VAL A 177 3.23 14.80 3.13
N ILE A 178 3.72 13.68 3.66
CA ILE A 178 5.13 13.27 3.51
C ILE A 178 5.50 13.13 2.03
N GLY A 179 4.70 12.40 1.25
CA GLY A 179 4.97 12.19 -0.18
C GLY A 179 4.88 13.48 -0.99
N THR A 180 3.92 14.35 -0.69
CA THR A 180 3.76 15.63 -1.40
C THR A 180 4.89 16.61 -1.08
N ALA A 181 5.27 16.73 0.19
CA ALA A 181 6.41 17.55 0.60
C ALA A 181 7.72 17.08 -0.05
N TRP A 182 7.89 15.77 -0.20
CA TRP A 182 9.01 15.18 -0.91
C TRP A 182 9.03 15.59 -2.39
N ILE A 183 7.91 15.43 -3.09
CA ILE A 183 7.79 15.85 -4.50
C ILE A 183 8.06 17.35 -4.66
N ALA A 184 7.52 18.19 -3.79
CA ALA A 184 7.77 19.62 -3.81
C ALA A 184 9.28 19.94 -3.66
N THR A 185 9.97 19.22 -2.78
CA THR A 185 11.43 19.33 -2.60
C THR A 185 12.18 18.93 -3.86
N LEU A 186 11.80 17.81 -4.50
CA LEU A 186 12.41 17.37 -5.76
C LEU A 186 12.25 18.42 -6.87
N ILE A 187 11.04 18.97 -7.04
CA ILE A 187 10.77 20.01 -8.05
C ILE A 187 11.62 21.25 -7.79
N ALA A 188 11.72 21.69 -6.53
CA ALA A 188 12.53 22.84 -6.15
C ALA A 188 14.02 22.61 -6.46
N LEU A 189 14.56 21.43 -6.14
CA LEU A 189 15.96 21.08 -6.43
C LEU A 189 16.25 21.08 -7.93
N VAL A 190 15.36 20.50 -8.74
CA VAL A 190 15.49 20.50 -10.21
C VAL A 190 15.44 21.93 -10.76
N ALA A 191 14.50 22.75 -10.29
CA ALA A 191 14.36 24.13 -10.74
C ALA A 191 15.59 24.99 -10.39
N LEU A 192 16.17 24.80 -9.20
CA LEU A 192 17.41 25.47 -8.79
C LEU A 192 18.60 25.01 -9.63
N GLY A 193 18.74 23.69 -9.87
CA GLY A 193 19.82 23.14 -10.69
C GLY A 193 19.79 23.64 -12.14
N VAL A 194 18.61 23.74 -12.74
CA VAL A 194 18.44 24.30 -14.10
C VAL A 194 18.86 25.77 -14.14
N ARG A 195 18.52 26.56 -13.12
CA ARG A 195 18.91 27.99 -13.03
C ARG A 195 20.42 28.17 -12.92
N THR A 196 21.12 27.33 -12.16
CA THR A 196 22.59 27.42 -12.01
C THR A 196 23.37 26.98 -13.24
N VAL A 197 22.78 26.17 -14.12
CA VAL A 197 23.43 25.73 -15.38
C VAL A 197 23.17 26.72 -16.51
N SER A 198 22.09 27.50 -16.41
CA SER A 198 21.63 28.44 -17.46
C SER A 198 22.07 29.89 -17.25
N GLY A 199 22.78 30.20 -16.15
CA GLY A 199 23.27 31.53 -15.81
C GLY A 199 24.77 31.52 -15.56
#